data_AF-A0A173VRC1-F1
#
_entry.id   AF-A0A173VRC1-F1
#
_cell.length_a   1.000
_cell.length_b   1.000
_cell.length_c   1.000
_cell.angle_alpha   90.00
_cell.angle_beta   90.00
_cell.angle_gamma   90.00
#
_symmetry.space_group_name_H-M   'P 1'
#
loop_
_entity.id
_entity.type
_entity.pdbx_description
1 polymer ?
#
loop_
_entity_poly.entity_id
_entity_poly.type
_entity_poly.pdbx_seq_one_letter_code
_entity_poly.pdbx_strand_id
1 'polypeptide(L)' 'MKPGDCINIPAEVKHWHGAAPDEWFSHLAIEVPGVDCSNEWCEAVSEKEYAGLR' A
#
# COMPACT_ATOMS: atom_id res chain seq x y z
N MET A 1 -2.89 9.43 -2.67
CA MET A 1 -2.66 9.81 -1.27
C MET A 1 -1.94 11.14 -1.23
N LYS A 2 -2.41 12.08 -0.42
CA LYS A 2 -1.79 13.38 -0.17
C LYS A 2 -1.49 13.51 1.34
N PRO A 3 -0.59 14.42 1.75
CA PRO A 3 -0.27 14.60 3.16
C PRO A 3 -1.51 14.85 4.02
N GLY A 4 -1.70 14.04 5.05
CA GLY A 4 -2.87 14.09 5.93
C GLY A 4 -3.96 13.05 5.62
N ASP A 5 -3.91 12.38 4.47
CA ASP A 5 -4.82 11.25 4.19
C ASP A 5 -4.56 10.10 5.18
N CYS A 6 -5.63 9.50 5.68
CA CYS A 6 -5.59 8.30 6.51
C CYS A 6 -6.26 7.16 5.76
N ILE A 7 -5.49 6.12 5.44
CA ILE A 7 -5.99 4.94 4.72
C ILE A 7 -6.09 3.79 5.72
N ASN A 8 -7.31 3.29 5.92
CA ASN A 8 -7.55 2.08 6.70
C ASN A 8 -7.66 0.88 5.76
N ILE A 9 -6.76 -0.10 5.92
CA ILE A 9 -6.75 -1.32 5.13
C ILE A 9 -7.38 -2.43 5.97
N PRO A 10 -8.51 -3.02 5.55
CA PRO A 10 -9.10 -4.14 6.26
C PRO A 10 -8.17 -5.37 6.24
N ALA A 11 -8.30 -6.23 7.24
CA ALA A 11 -7.57 -7.50 7.29
C ALA A 11 -7.82 -8.32 6.01
N GLU A 12 -6.78 -9.05 5.58
CA GLU A 12 -6.83 -9.99 4.44
C GLU A 12 -7.11 -9.33 3.07
N VAL A 13 -7.08 -7.99 2.98
CA VAL A 13 -7.20 -7.29 1.69
C VAL A 13 -5.83 -7.21 1.03
N LYS A 14 -5.67 -7.89 -0.10
CA LYS A 14 -4.50 -7.72 -0.97
C LYS A 14 -4.45 -6.28 -1.50
N HIS A 15 -3.33 -5.61 -1.25
CA HIS A 15 -3.15 -4.21 -1.61
C HIS A 15 -1.68 -3.91 -1.88
N TRP A 16 -1.44 -2.71 -2.42
CA TRP A 16 -0.12 -2.11 -2.51
C TRP A 16 -0.26 -0.59 -2.39
N HIS A 17 0.81 0.08 -2.00
CA HIS A 17 0.86 1.54 -1.93
C HIS A 17 2.28 2.00 -2.24
N GLY A 18 2.42 3.14 -2.91
CA GLY A 18 3.71 3.65 -3.38
C GLY A 18 3.62 5.09 -3.86
N ALA A 19 4.75 5.58 -4.37
CA ALA A 19 4.86 6.91 -4.94
C ALA A 19 4.02 7.07 -6.21
N ALA A 20 3.76 8.32 -6.59
CA ALA A 20 3.31 8.66 -7.94
C ALA A 20 4.52 8.55 -8.90
N PRO A 21 4.31 8.43 -10.23
CA PRO A 21 5.41 8.30 -11.18
C PRO A 21 6.32 9.55 -11.24
N ASP A 22 5.83 10.70 -10.77
CA ASP A 22 6.46 12.01 -10.89
C ASP A 22 6.61 12.77 -9.55
N GLU A 23 6.22 12.16 -8.42
CA GLU A 23 6.30 12.78 -7.09
C GLU A 23 6.82 11.81 -6.03
N TRP A 24 7.53 12.33 -5.04
CA TRP A 24 7.98 11.56 -3.88
C TRP A 24 6.82 11.26 -2.93
N PHE A 25 6.89 10.11 -2.24
CA PHE A 25 5.90 9.68 -1.27
C PHE A 25 6.58 9.17 0.01
N SER A 26 6.02 9.56 1.14
CA SER A 26 6.38 9.05 2.46
C SER A 26 5.12 8.97 3.31
N HIS A 27 5.02 7.92 4.12
CA HIS A 27 3.92 7.74 5.04
C HIS A 27 4.37 6.94 6.26
N LEU A 28 3.56 6.99 7.30
CA LEU A 28 3.64 6.07 8.43
C LEU A 28 2.82 4.84 8.08
N ALA A 29 3.41 3.65 8.26
CA ALA A 29 2.71 2.38 8.20
C ALA A 29 2.57 1.86 9.64
N ILE A 30 1.33 1.58 10.05
CA ILE A 30 1.02 1.10 11.40
C ILE A 30 0.16 -0.14 11.23
N GLU A 31 0.71 -1.28 11.61
CA GLU A 31 -0.02 -2.55 11.63
C GLU A 31 -0.79 -2.69 12.96
N VAL A 32 -2.03 -3.18 12.88
CA VAL A 32 -2.82 -3.48 14.08
C VAL A 32 -2.26 -4.74 14.75
N PRO A 33 -1.95 -4.73 16.06
CA PRO A 33 -1.44 -5.91 16.75
C PRO A 33 -2.43 -7.08 16.66
N GLY A 34 -1.92 -8.29 16.42
CA GLY A 34 -2.69 -9.52 16.42
C GLY A 34 -1.84 -10.72 16.84
N VAL A 35 -2.49 -11.88 16.99
CA VAL A 35 -1.83 -13.14 17.37
C VAL A 35 -1.35 -13.85 16.10
N ASP A 36 -0.07 -14.20 16.06
CA ASP A 36 0.57 -14.91 14.93
C ASP A 36 0.34 -14.25 13.55
N CYS A 37 0.16 -12.92 13.53
CA CYS A 37 -0.03 -12.17 12.29
C CYS A 37 1.28 -12.01 11.50
N SER A 38 1.20 -12.12 10.18
CA SER A 38 2.29 -11.84 9.26
C SER A 38 1.75 -11.33 7.93
N ASN A 39 2.62 -10.73 7.12
CA ASN A 39 2.27 -10.30 5.77
C ASN A 39 2.45 -11.47 4.80
N GLU A 40 1.41 -11.74 4.00
CA GLU A 40 1.56 -12.57 2.81
C GLU A 40 2.05 -11.69 1.66
N TRP A 41 3.30 -11.91 1.24
CA TRP A 41 3.84 -11.24 0.06
C TRP A 41 3.42 -11.97 -1.20
N CYS A 42 2.62 -11.29 -2.03
CA CYS A 42 2.19 -11.80 -3.32
C CYS A 42 3.19 -11.42 -4.44
N GLU A 43 2.70 -11.35 -5.67
CA GLU A 43 3.47 -10.92 -6.84
C GLU A 43 3.78 -9.40 -6.81
N ALA A 44 4.82 -9.02 -7.55
CA ALA A 44 5.12 -7.62 -7.80
C ALA A 44 4.03 -6.96 -8.65
N VAL A 45 3.70 -5.71 -8.34
CA VAL A 45 2.85 -4.88 -9.19
C VAL A 45 3.53 -4.69 -10.54
N SER A 46 2.85 -5.03 -11.63
CA SER A 46 3.41 -4.88 -12.97
C SER A 46 3.45 -3.40 -13.40
N GLU A 47 4.39 -3.07 -14.28
CA GLU A 47 4.45 -1.73 -14.90
C GLU A 47 3.12 -1.31 -15.54
N LYS A 48 2.38 -2.27 -16.12
CA LYS A 48 1.08 -2.04 -16.74
C LYS A 48 0.02 -1.66 -15.69
N GLU A 49 -0.01 -2.35 -14.56
CA GLU A 49 -0.94 -2.04 -13.46
C GLU A 49 -0.60 -0.69 -12.83
N TYR A 50 0.69 -0.42 -12.61
CA TYR A 50 1.16 0.85 -12.08
C TYR A 50 0.79 2.02 -13.01
N ALA A 51 1.09 1.91 -14.30
CA ALA A 51 0.79 2.95 -15.31
C ALA A 51 -0.71 3.12 -15.60
N GLY A 52 -1.54 2.12 -15.26
CA GLY A 52 -2.98 2.14 -15.46
C GLY A 52 -3.74 2.97 -14.43
N LEU A 53 -3.09 3.36 -13.32
CA LEU A 53 -3.66 4.23 -12.31
C LEU A 53 -3.38 5.69 -12.65
N ARG A 54 -4.32 6.32 -13.35
CA ARG A 54 -4.37 7.77 -13.57
C ARG A 54 -5.63 8.35 -12.97
#